data_AF-A0A958Z114-F1
#
_entry.id   AF-A0A958Z114-F1
#
_cell.length_a   1.000
_cell.length_b   1.000
_cell.length_c   1.000
_cell.angle_alpha   90.00
_cell.angle_beta   90.00
_cell.angle_gamma   90.00
#
_symmetry.space_group_name_H-M   'P 1'
#
loop_
_entity.id
_entity.type
_entity.pdbx_description
1 polymer ?
#
loop_
_entity_poly.entity_id
_entity_poly.type
_entity_poly.pdbx_seq_one_letter_code
_entity_poly.pdbx_strand_id
1 'polypeptide(L)' 'MEIKQKDNGKKGKFYIEIEGNQEAEMTYTYAGSDKIIIDHTEVSEKLKGQGIGYKLVEAA' A
#
# COMPACT_ATOMS: atom_id res chain seq x y z
N MET A 1 10.72 -5.03 -7.86
CA MET A 1 9.40 -4.47 -7.50
C MET A 1 9.66 -3.28 -6.62
N GLU A 2 9.17 -2.12 -7.00
CA GLU A 2 9.29 -0.88 -6.24
C GLU A 2 7.94 -0.61 -5.57
N ILE A 3 7.98 -0.22 -4.28
CA ILE A 3 6.79 0.28 -3.58
C ILE A 3 6.74 1.78 -3.78
N LYS A 4 5.63 2.25 -4.31
CA LYS A 4 5.35 3.68 -4.52
C LYS A 4 4.36 4.16 -3.48
N GLN A 5 4.44 5.43 -3.13
CA GLN A 5 3.50 6.09 -2.22
C GLN A 5 2.79 7.23 -2.94
N LYS A 6 1.48 7.32 -2.74
CA LYS A 6 0.68 8.51 -3.09
C LYS A 6 -0.01 9.01 -1.85
N ASP A 7 0.32 10.23 -1.42
CA ASP A 7 -0.23 10.86 -0.22
C ASP A 7 -0.74 12.27 -0.55
N ASN A 8 -1.84 12.68 0.09
CA ASN A 8 -2.41 14.03 -0.01
C ASN A 8 -2.49 14.78 1.33
N GLY A 9 -1.86 14.27 2.39
CA GLY A 9 -1.83 14.84 3.75
C GLY A 9 -3.07 14.52 4.60
N LYS A 10 -4.07 13.83 4.06
CA LYS A 10 -5.24 13.32 4.81
C LYS A 10 -5.39 11.81 4.68
N LYS A 11 -5.05 11.28 3.52
CA LYS A 11 -5.04 9.87 3.20
C LYS A 11 -4.01 9.57 2.14
N GLY A 12 -3.58 8.33 2.09
CA GLY A 12 -2.66 7.89 1.06
C GLY A 12 -2.82 6.42 0.75
N LYS A 13 -1.93 5.96 -0.12
CA LYS A 13 -1.74 4.54 -0.38
C LYS A 13 -0.30 4.22 -0.71
N PHE A 14 0.12 3.04 -0.28
CA PHE A 14 1.29 2.35 -0.80
C PHE A 14 0.83 1.38 -1.87
N TYR A 15 1.55 1.29 -2.99
CA TYR A 15 1.14 0.44 -4.10
C TYR A 15 2.33 -0.06 -4.91
N ILE A 16 2.13 -1.18 -5.60
CA ILE A 16 3.08 -1.76 -6.54
C ILE A 16 2.44 -1.77 -7.92
N GLU A 17 3.17 -1.26 -8.90
CA GLU A 17 2.76 -1.24 -10.30
C GLU A 17 3.72 -2.12 -11.12
N ILE A 18 3.15 -3.01 -11.92
CA ILE A 18 3.87 -3.91 -12.82
C ILE A 18 3.21 -3.80 -14.20
N GLU A 19 4.00 -3.44 -15.21
CA GLU A 19 3.51 -3.29 -16.60
C GLU A 19 2.31 -2.33 -16.73
N GLY A 20 2.29 -1.26 -15.92
CA GLY A 20 1.21 -0.27 -15.90
C GLY A 20 -0.04 -0.71 -15.14
N ASN A 21 -0.07 -1.93 -14.59
CA ASN A 21 -1.16 -2.43 -13.77
C ASN A 21 -0.79 -2.33 -12.29
N GLN A 22 -1.72 -1.85 -11.47
CA GLN A 22 -1.55 -1.87 -10.04
C GLN A 22 -1.84 -3.28 -9.51
N GLU A 23 -0.79 -4.01 -9.15
CA GLU A 23 -0.88 -5.42 -8.73
C GLU A 23 -0.98 -5.57 -7.20
N ALA A 24 -0.73 -4.51 -6.44
CA ALA A 24 -0.98 -4.50 -5.00
C ALA A 24 -1.19 -3.07 -4.50
N GLU A 25 -2.03 -2.89 -3.48
CA GLU A 25 -2.17 -1.63 -2.75
C GLU A 25 -2.53 -1.81 -1.29
N MET A 26 -2.18 -0.80 -0.50
CA MET A 26 -2.61 -0.63 0.88
C MET A 26 -3.00 0.84 1.08
N THR A 27 -4.25 1.11 1.44
CA THR A 27 -4.73 2.48 1.70
C THR A 27 -4.70 2.79 3.18
N TYR A 28 -4.54 4.07 3.49
CA TYR A 28 -4.56 4.56 4.86
C TYR A 28 -5.12 5.98 4.96
N THR A 29 -5.55 6.35 6.17
CA THR A 29 -5.97 7.71 6.53
C THR A 29 -5.18 8.19 7.75
N TYR A 30 -4.86 9.49 7.83
CA TYR A 30 -4.22 10.06 9.02
C TYR A 30 -5.24 10.16 10.16
N ALA A 31 -4.82 9.70 11.36
CA ALA A 31 -5.61 9.72 12.58
C ALA A 31 -4.87 10.54 13.65
N GLY A 32 -4.91 11.86 13.49
CA GLY A 32 -4.09 12.78 14.28
C GLY A 32 -2.77 13.10 13.57
N SER A 33 -1.77 13.54 14.33
CA SER A 33 -0.48 14.00 13.79
C SER A 33 0.59 12.91 13.69
N ASP A 34 0.38 11.78 14.35
CA ASP A 34 1.42 10.75 14.57
C ASP A 34 0.96 9.33 14.21
N LYS A 35 -0.29 9.16 13.74
CA LYS A 35 -0.87 7.84 13.45
C LYS A 35 -1.56 7.83 12.11
N ILE A 36 -1.58 6.66 11.52
CA ILE A 36 -2.42 6.32 10.38
C ILE A 36 -3.31 5.12 10.72
N ILE A 37 -4.46 5.03 10.06
CA ILE A 37 -5.34 3.86 10.08
C ILE A 37 -5.28 3.25 8.70
N ILE A 38 -4.78 2.01 8.61
CA ILE A 38 -4.82 1.19 7.40
C ILE A 38 -6.23 0.61 7.28
N ASP A 39 -6.93 0.94 6.19
CA ASP A 39 -8.34 0.58 5.99
C ASP A 39 -8.57 -0.42 4.86
N HIS A 40 -7.63 -0.55 3.92
CA HIS A 40 -7.68 -1.56 2.85
C HIS A 40 -6.29 -2.12 2.55
N THR A 41 -6.20 -3.40 2.26
CA THR A 41 -4.98 -4.04 1.74
C THR A 41 -5.37 -5.12 0.75
N GLU A 42 -4.82 -5.04 -0.45
CA GLU A 42 -5.11 -5.97 -1.52
C GLU A 42 -3.84 -6.30 -2.31
N VAL A 43 -3.72 -7.57 -2.66
CA VAL A 43 -2.59 -8.11 -3.43
C VAL A 43 -3.17 -9.03 -4.48
N SER A 44 -2.81 -8.78 -5.74
CA SER A 44 -3.17 -9.63 -6.87
C SER A 44 -2.74 -11.06 -6.64
N GLU A 45 -3.56 -12.01 -7.08
CA GLU A 45 -3.25 -13.45 -7.02
C GLU A 45 -1.93 -13.79 -7.74
N LYS A 46 -1.50 -12.98 -8.72
CA LYS A 46 -0.19 -13.13 -9.38
C LYS A 46 1.00 -13.00 -8.42
N LEU A 47 0.80 -12.27 -7.32
CA LEU A 47 1.82 -11.98 -6.30
C LEU A 47 1.62 -12.77 -5.01
N LYS A 48 0.68 -13.73 -5.01
CA LYS A 48 0.35 -14.56 -3.85
C LYS A 48 1.55 -15.36 -3.36
N GLY A 49 1.69 -15.46 -2.05
CA GLY A 49 2.78 -16.21 -1.40
C GLY A 49 4.13 -15.49 -1.40
N GLN A 50 4.24 -14.29 -1.98
CA GLN A 50 5.52 -13.53 -2.04
C GLN A 50 5.70 -12.51 -0.91
N GLY A 51 4.80 -12.51 0.08
CA GLY A 51 4.85 -11.62 1.24
C GLY A 51 4.61 -10.14 0.91
N ILE A 52 3.99 -9.81 -0.22
CA ILE A 52 3.81 -8.42 -0.67
C ILE A 52 2.98 -7.59 0.31
N GLY A 53 1.94 -8.17 0.92
CA GLY A 53 1.14 -7.46 1.92
C GLY A 53 1.98 -6.98 3.11
N TYR A 54 2.90 -7.80 3.61
CA TYR A 54 3.81 -7.40 4.68
C TYR A 54 4.73 -6.26 4.24
N LYS A 55 5.27 -6.33 3.03
CA LYS A 55 6.15 -5.27 2.50
C LYS A 55 5.42 -3.93 2.35
N LEU A 56 4.13 -3.95 2.00
CA LEU A 56 3.32 -2.74 1.94
C LEU A 56 3.13 -2.13 3.34
N VAL A 57 2.88 -2.96 4.36
CA VAL A 57 2.73 -2.51 5.75
C VAL A 57 4.06 -1.99 6.31
N GLU A 58 5.18 -2.66 6.03
CA GLU A 58 6.53 -2.23 6.47
C GLU A 58 6.97 -0.89 5.86
N ALA A 59 6.39 -0.51 4.72
CA ALA A 59 6.70 0.76 4.05
C ALA A 59 5.95 1.97 4.64
N ALA A 60 4.96 1.73 5.50
CA ALA A 60 4.13 2.76 6.12
C ALA A 60 4.74 3.33 7.40
#